data_AF-A0A6A6X4X1-F1
#
_entry.id   AF-A0A6A6X4X1-F1
#
_cell.length_a   1.000
_cell.length_b   1.000
_cell.length_c   1.000
_cell.angle_alpha   90.00
_cell.angle_beta   90.00
_cell.angle_gamma   90.00
#
_symmetry.space_group_name_H-M   'P 1'
#
loop_
_entity.id
_entity.type
_entity.pdbx_description
1 polymer ?
#
loop_
_entity_poly.entity_id
_entity_poly.type
_entity_poly.pdbx_seq_one_letter_code
_entity_poly.pdbx_strand_id
1 'polypeptide(L)'
;MAKTNGKETNLPYNWNDVTSKLSLTSNAEIPKLILSPAFLEPWVDFRDELPIIPDTSLSHLQPSDKDAMTVLATTIYTLMESLHTTPYDRPTPMEKSLWSPQTFLSCLIYQASRNLATPNQLFGPFFTRSALKNEAGRTKACLRIRGIIMLATNLIFNYTTLGPSNVVHKIEALRPARNPRWSPIKEVSLKFILGGLGVGELRKKVLDGERRKGEDEKEWLIRLLMKKEGVDAGADGAAAGEVERKKGMDKDREMMKKEKGFVTEVNNGTGTSTGVKRVRDSEETVAVVVAKKTKVG
;
A
#
# COMPACT_ATOMS: atom_id res chain seq x y z
N MET A 1 -20.04 25.22 -5.59
CA MET A 1 -19.15 24.39 -4.74
C MET A 1 -19.01 23.02 -5.39
N ALA A 2 -17.88 22.77 -6.05
CA ALA A 2 -17.63 21.50 -6.72
C ALA A 2 -17.42 20.41 -5.67
N LYS A 3 -18.32 19.43 -5.61
CA LYS A 3 -18.08 18.16 -4.92
C LYS A 3 -17.03 17.40 -5.73
N THR A 4 -15.76 17.51 -5.32
CA THR A 4 -14.76 16.54 -5.76
C THR A 4 -15.13 15.21 -5.13
N ASN A 5 -15.73 14.32 -5.90
CA ASN A 5 -15.84 12.90 -5.56
C ASN A 5 -14.41 12.39 -5.40
N GLY A 6 -13.93 12.37 -4.15
CA GLY A 6 -12.65 11.76 -3.81
C GLY A 6 -12.71 10.31 -4.27
N LYS A 7 -11.82 9.94 -5.19
CA LYS A 7 -11.49 8.52 -5.37
C LYS A 7 -11.09 8.03 -3.99
N GLU A 8 -11.94 7.18 -3.38
CA GLU A 8 -11.53 6.41 -2.23
C GLU A 8 -10.25 5.70 -2.64
N THR A 9 -9.13 6.12 -2.04
CA THR A 9 -7.87 5.41 -2.19
C THR A 9 -8.11 4.04 -1.59
N ASN A 10 -8.31 3.03 -2.45
CA ASN A 10 -8.56 1.65 -2.05
C ASN A 10 -7.30 1.09 -1.38
N LEU A 11 -7.12 1.45 -0.11
CA LEU A 11 -6.16 0.81 0.76
C LEU A 11 -6.61 -0.64 1.00
N PRO A 12 -5.68 -1.58 1.21
CA PRO A 12 -6.02 -2.97 1.55
C PRO A 12 -6.93 -3.06 2.77
N TYR A 13 -6.74 -2.17 3.75
CA TYR A 13 -7.53 -2.13 4.97
C TYR A 13 -8.04 -0.72 5.28
N ASN A 14 -9.29 -0.63 5.73
CA ASN A 14 -9.89 0.63 6.17
C ASN A 14 -9.19 1.15 7.44
N TRP A 15 -8.86 2.45 7.48
CA TRP A 15 -8.23 3.06 8.65
C TRP A 15 -9.05 2.97 9.93
N ASN A 16 -10.40 2.96 9.84
CA ASN A 16 -11.27 2.76 11.00
C ASN A 16 -11.12 1.35 11.59
N ASP A 17 -10.92 0.34 10.74
CA ASP A 17 -10.67 -1.01 11.21
C ASP A 17 -9.29 -1.07 11.88
N VAL A 18 -8.27 -0.48 11.26
CA VAL A 18 -6.91 -0.39 11.83
C VAL A 18 -6.94 0.26 13.22
N THR A 19 -7.58 1.42 13.37
CA THR A 19 -7.67 2.11 14.66
C THR A 19 -8.42 1.31 15.71
N SER A 20 -9.53 0.66 15.34
CA SER A 20 -10.29 -0.19 16.25
C SER A 20 -9.43 -1.37 16.78
N LYS A 21 -8.64 -1.99 15.90
CA LYS A 21 -7.76 -3.11 16.26
C LYS A 21 -6.56 -2.68 17.09
N LEU A 22 -6.08 -1.45 16.91
CA LEU A 22 -4.98 -0.88 17.70
C LEU A 22 -5.44 -0.23 19.02
N SER A 23 -6.75 -0.09 19.24
CA SER A 23 -7.32 0.70 20.36
C SER A 23 -6.88 2.16 20.36
N LEU A 24 -6.78 2.75 19.17
CA LEU A 24 -6.58 4.18 19.00
C LEU A 24 -7.92 4.91 19.10
N THR A 25 -7.92 6.14 19.60
CA THR A 25 -9.14 6.94 19.76
C THR A 25 -9.65 7.49 18.44
N SER A 26 -8.75 7.71 17.47
CA SER A 26 -9.08 8.27 16.16
C SER A 26 -8.01 7.97 15.12
N ASN A 27 -8.38 8.11 13.83
CA ASN A 27 -7.43 7.95 12.72
C ASN A 27 -6.28 8.96 12.75
N ALA A 28 -6.44 10.08 13.44
CA ALA A 28 -5.40 11.10 13.61
C ALA A 28 -4.21 10.62 14.47
N GLU A 29 -4.37 9.53 15.24
CA GLU A 29 -3.29 8.94 16.02
C GLU A 29 -2.42 7.97 15.20
N ILE A 30 -2.91 7.47 14.06
CA ILE A 30 -2.15 6.53 13.22
C ILE A 30 -0.81 7.13 12.78
N PRO A 31 -0.72 8.37 12.24
CA PRO A 31 0.57 8.94 11.89
C PRO A 31 1.52 9.08 13.09
N LYS A 32 0.99 9.34 14.29
CA LYS A 32 1.82 9.43 15.51
C LYS A 32 2.40 8.07 15.88
N LEU A 33 1.60 7.01 15.76
CA LEU A 33 2.06 5.63 15.98
C LEU A 33 3.12 5.23 14.94
N ILE A 34 2.88 5.48 13.66
CA ILE A 34 3.84 5.17 12.58
C ILE A 34 5.18 5.88 12.81
N LEU A 35 5.15 7.14 13.24
CA LEU A 35 6.35 7.94 13.48
C LEU A 35 6.97 7.69 14.86
N SER A 36 6.34 6.90 15.72
CA SER A 36 6.91 6.55 17.03
C SER A 36 8.13 5.63 16.84
N PRO A 37 9.19 5.76 17.65
CA PRO A 37 10.36 4.88 17.54
C PRO A 37 10.01 3.39 17.61
N ALA A 38 9.01 3.03 18.42
CA ALA A 38 8.54 1.67 18.60
C ALA A 38 8.14 0.98 17.29
N PHE A 39 7.57 1.73 16.34
CA PHE A 39 7.19 1.22 15.02
C PHE A 39 8.18 1.65 13.92
N LEU A 40 8.64 2.90 13.96
CA LEU A 40 9.46 3.50 12.91
C LEU A 40 10.81 2.79 12.73
N GLU A 41 11.45 2.38 13.82
CA GLU A 41 12.76 1.70 13.74
C GLU A 41 12.65 0.34 13.04
N PRO A 42 11.78 -0.59 13.49
CA PRO A 42 11.53 -1.83 12.75
C PRO A 42 11.10 -1.60 11.29
N TRP A 43 10.29 -0.56 11.04
CA TRP A 43 9.83 -0.23 9.69
C TRP A 43 10.99 0.17 8.76
N VAL A 44 11.91 0.99 9.25
CA VAL A 44 13.08 1.45 8.48
C VAL A 44 14.00 0.27 8.17
N ASP A 45 14.27 -0.59 9.15
CA ASP A 45 15.06 -1.81 8.92
C ASP A 45 14.40 -2.70 7.86
N PHE A 46 13.08 -2.92 7.95
CA PHE A 46 12.33 -3.68 6.95
C PHE A 46 12.40 -3.07 5.55
N ARG A 47 12.20 -1.75 5.43
CA ARG A 47 12.26 -1.00 4.16
C ARG A 47 13.67 -1.00 3.56
N ASP A 48 14.71 -0.97 4.37
CA ASP A 48 16.08 -0.90 3.85
C ASP A 48 16.62 -2.28 3.42
N GLU A 49 16.05 -3.38 3.95
CA GLU A 49 16.41 -4.75 3.56
C GLU A 49 15.60 -5.25 2.34
N LEU A 50 14.39 -4.71 2.12
CA LEU A 50 13.55 -5.05 0.97
C LEU A 50 13.31 -3.82 0.07
N PRO A 51 13.46 -3.90 -1.25
CA PRO A 51 13.21 -2.77 -2.14
C PRO A 51 11.70 -2.49 -2.28
N ILE A 52 11.11 -1.79 -1.29
CA ILE A 52 9.73 -1.33 -1.31
C ILE A 52 9.65 -0.04 -2.16
N ILE A 53 9.77 -0.21 -3.48
CA ILE A 53 9.77 0.89 -4.44
C ILE A 53 8.43 0.97 -5.18
N PRO A 54 8.07 2.17 -5.69
CA PRO A 54 6.92 2.33 -6.57
C PRO A 54 6.89 1.29 -7.68
N ASP A 55 5.70 0.81 -8.02
CA ASP A 55 5.42 -0.19 -9.06
C ASP A 55 5.94 -1.61 -8.78
N THR A 56 6.47 -1.88 -7.58
CA THR A 56 6.80 -3.24 -7.15
C THR A 56 5.56 -3.99 -6.69
N SER A 57 5.24 -5.09 -7.37
CA SER A 57 4.15 -5.98 -6.94
C SER A 57 4.54 -6.72 -5.66
N LEU A 58 3.97 -6.27 -4.54
CA LEU A 58 4.15 -6.88 -3.22
C LEU A 58 2.89 -7.58 -2.74
N SER A 59 2.08 -8.11 -3.66
CA SER A 59 0.86 -8.88 -3.34
C SER A 59 1.15 -10.07 -2.41
N HIS A 60 2.37 -10.63 -2.50
CA HIS A 60 2.83 -11.72 -1.65
C HIS A 60 3.07 -11.28 -0.18
N LEU A 61 3.33 -10.00 0.08
CA LEU A 61 3.52 -9.45 1.44
C LEU A 61 2.21 -9.13 2.15
N GLN A 62 1.07 -9.31 1.50
CA GLN A 62 -0.23 -9.13 2.13
C GLN A 62 -0.76 -10.51 2.53
N PRO A 63 -1.32 -10.67 3.75
CA PRO A 63 -2.05 -11.89 4.07
C PRO A 63 -3.15 -12.11 3.03
N SER A 64 -3.22 -13.32 2.45
CA SER A 64 -4.17 -13.65 1.37
C SER A 64 -5.63 -13.49 1.77
N ASP A 65 -5.92 -13.70 3.05
CA ASP A 65 -7.25 -13.71 3.62
C ASP A 65 -7.19 -13.47 5.15
N LYS A 66 -8.38 -13.50 5.78
CA LYS A 66 -8.54 -13.32 7.23
C LYS A 66 -7.91 -14.45 8.05
N ASP A 67 -7.82 -15.66 7.50
CA ASP A 67 -7.28 -16.82 8.20
C ASP A 67 -5.75 -16.75 8.20
N ALA A 68 -5.14 -16.41 7.07
CA ALA A 68 -3.71 -16.13 6.97
C ALA A 68 -3.26 -15.02 7.95
N MET A 69 -4.04 -13.94 8.06
CA MET A 69 -3.78 -12.88 9.05
C MET A 69 -3.91 -13.40 10.49
N THR A 70 -4.90 -14.26 10.75
CA THR A 70 -5.12 -14.88 12.06
C THR A 70 -3.95 -15.78 12.44
N VAL A 71 -3.50 -16.62 11.52
CA VAL A 71 -2.33 -17.50 11.69
C VAL A 71 -1.09 -16.66 11.98
N LEU A 72 -0.82 -15.64 11.17
CA LEU A 72 0.34 -14.77 11.37
C LEU A 72 0.29 -14.09 12.75
N ALA A 73 -0.84 -13.48 13.13
CA ALA A 73 -0.97 -12.84 14.43
C ALA A 73 -0.74 -13.81 15.60
N THR A 74 -1.25 -15.04 15.47
CA THR A 74 -1.09 -16.09 16.49
C THR A 74 0.35 -16.57 16.58
N THR A 75 1.04 -16.71 15.44
CA THR A 75 2.46 -17.04 15.38
C THR A 75 3.28 -15.96 16.07
N ILE A 76 3.07 -14.67 15.75
CA ILE A 76 3.77 -13.56 16.39
C ILE A 76 3.50 -13.53 17.90
N TYR A 77 2.24 -13.70 18.31
CA TYR A 77 1.88 -13.78 19.73
C TYR A 77 2.66 -14.90 20.44
N THR A 78 2.69 -16.09 19.84
CA THR A 78 3.37 -17.27 20.41
C THR A 78 4.88 -17.02 20.55
N LEU A 79 5.49 -16.36 19.57
CA LEU A 79 6.90 -15.95 19.63
C LEU A 79 7.16 -14.95 20.77
N MET A 80 6.25 -13.98 20.97
CA MET A 80 6.34 -12.99 22.06
C MET A 80 6.12 -13.60 23.44
N GLU A 81 5.22 -14.60 23.54
CA GLU A 81 4.93 -15.32 24.79
C GLU A 81 6.05 -16.29 25.19
N SER A 82 6.77 -16.82 24.20
CA SER A 82 7.87 -17.73 24.45
C SER A 82 8.98 -17.06 25.28
N LEU A 83 9.52 -17.79 26.25
CA LEU A 83 10.67 -17.33 27.05
C LEU A 83 12.00 -17.41 26.29
N HIS A 84 11.98 -17.89 25.05
CA HIS A 84 13.16 -18.10 24.24
C HIS A 84 13.45 -16.85 23.40
N THR A 85 14.74 -16.59 23.18
CA THR A 85 15.15 -15.61 22.17
C THR A 85 14.73 -16.10 20.79
N THR A 86 14.08 -15.22 20.04
CA THR A 86 13.64 -15.52 18.67
C THR A 86 14.69 -15.04 17.67
N PRO A 87 14.74 -15.60 16.44
CA PRO A 87 15.61 -15.07 15.37
C PRO A 87 15.33 -13.60 15.02
N TYR A 88 14.17 -13.07 15.41
CA TYR A 88 13.80 -11.67 15.17
C TYR A 88 14.37 -10.70 16.21
N ASP A 89 14.85 -11.19 17.36
CA ASP A 89 15.38 -10.32 18.41
C ASP A 89 16.74 -9.73 18.05
N ARG A 90 17.59 -10.52 17.40
CA ARG A 90 18.97 -10.14 17.04
C ARG A 90 19.40 -10.83 15.74
N PRO A 91 18.76 -10.51 14.61
CA PRO A 91 19.05 -11.19 13.36
C PRO A 91 20.46 -10.84 12.87
N THR A 92 21.25 -11.88 12.62
CA THR A 92 22.58 -11.75 12.04
C THR A 92 22.48 -11.46 10.54
N PRO A 93 23.49 -10.82 9.92
CA PRO A 93 23.50 -10.60 8.47
C PRO A 93 23.36 -11.89 7.65
N MET A 94 23.93 -13.00 8.15
CA MET A 94 23.82 -14.30 7.52
C MET A 94 22.37 -14.83 7.53
N GLU A 95 21.67 -14.72 8.67
CA GLU A 95 20.25 -15.10 8.74
C GLU A 95 19.40 -14.22 7.83
N LYS A 96 19.59 -12.90 7.87
CA LYS A 96 18.87 -11.96 7.00
C LYS A 96 19.04 -12.27 5.52
N SER A 97 20.24 -12.71 5.10
CA SER A 97 20.50 -13.06 3.70
C SER A 97 19.68 -14.25 3.19
N LEU A 98 19.16 -15.08 4.10
CA LEU A 98 18.33 -16.25 3.80
C LEU A 98 16.84 -15.98 3.97
N TRP A 99 16.45 -14.79 4.43
CA TRP A 99 15.07 -14.48 4.74
C TRP A 99 14.24 -14.20 3.50
N SER A 100 13.05 -14.81 3.47
CA SER A 100 12.02 -14.44 2.51
C SER A 100 11.43 -13.07 2.84
N PRO A 101 10.81 -12.37 1.88
CA PRO A 101 10.11 -11.11 2.15
C PRO A 101 9.07 -11.22 3.29
N GLN A 102 8.41 -12.37 3.43
CA GLN A 102 7.41 -12.67 4.45
C GLN A 102 8.07 -12.87 5.82
N THR A 103 9.29 -13.39 5.84
CA THR A 103 10.10 -13.49 7.07
C THR A 103 10.49 -12.09 7.56
N PHE A 104 10.92 -11.21 6.66
CA PHE A 104 11.17 -9.79 6.97
C PHE A 104 9.90 -9.10 7.49
N LEU A 105 8.75 -9.33 6.87
CA LEU A 105 7.48 -8.78 7.33
C LEU A 105 7.11 -9.30 8.72
N SER A 106 7.27 -10.60 8.96
CA SER A 106 7.04 -11.21 10.27
C SER A 106 7.96 -10.61 11.34
N CYS A 107 9.23 -10.37 11.00
CA CYS A 107 10.19 -9.70 11.87
C CYS A 107 9.75 -8.26 12.20
N LEU A 108 9.34 -7.48 11.20
CA LEU A 108 8.77 -6.13 11.40
C LEU A 108 7.60 -6.15 12.39
N ILE A 109 6.61 -7.01 12.15
CA ILE A 109 5.41 -7.10 12.99
C ILE A 109 5.78 -7.52 14.41
N TYR A 110 6.68 -8.50 14.54
CA TYR A 110 7.18 -8.96 15.83
C TYR A 110 7.86 -7.84 16.63
N GLN A 111 8.85 -7.18 16.04
CA GLN A 111 9.63 -6.14 16.72
C GLN A 111 8.75 -4.93 17.07
N ALA A 112 7.89 -4.48 16.15
CA ALA A 112 6.95 -3.40 16.43
C ALA A 112 5.97 -3.77 17.57
N SER A 113 5.41 -4.98 17.54
CA SER A 113 4.51 -5.46 18.60
C SER A 113 5.23 -5.58 19.95
N ARG A 114 6.47 -6.10 19.96
CA ARG A 114 7.30 -6.23 21.16
C ARG A 114 7.65 -4.86 21.75
N ASN A 115 8.03 -3.89 20.91
CA ASN A 115 8.32 -2.53 21.36
C ASN A 115 7.07 -1.86 21.95
N LEU A 116 5.92 -1.98 21.29
CA LEU A 116 4.66 -1.42 21.76
C LEU A 116 4.09 -2.15 22.99
N ALA A 117 4.53 -3.38 23.26
CA ALA A 117 4.17 -4.16 24.44
C ALA A 117 5.04 -3.85 25.67
N THR A 118 6.06 -2.99 25.56
CA THR A 118 6.87 -2.59 26.72
C THR A 118 6.03 -1.79 27.74
N PRO A 119 6.41 -1.78 29.03
CA PRO A 119 5.69 -1.02 30.05
C PRO A 119 5.52 0.45 29.66
N ASN A 120 4.33 1.01 29.91
CA ASN A 120 3.95 2.37 29.56
C ASN A 120 3.80 2.67 28.05
N GLN A 121 3.88 1.65 27.18
CA GLN A 121 3.53 1.79 25.77
C GLN A 121 2.08 1.37 25.50
N LEU A 122 1.62 1.66 24.28
CA LEU A 122 0.23 1.47 23.84
C LEU A 122 -0.31 0.06 24.12
N PHE A 123 0.51 -0.98 23.94
CA PHE A 123 0.08 -2.36 24.18
C PHE A 123 0.48 -2.91 25.54
N GLY A 124 1.31 -2.21 26.31
CA GLY A 124 1.82 -2.66 27.61
C GLY A 124 0.77 -3.32 28.51
N PRO A 125 -0.42 -2.72 28.74
CA PRO A 125 -1.47 -3.31 29.56
C PRO A 125 -1.95 -4.70 29.09
N PHE A 126 -1.96 -4.94 27.77
CA PHE A 126 -2.47 -6.17 27.16
C PHE A 126 -1.45 -7.32 27.18
N PHE A 127 -0.16 -7.00 27.37
CA PHE A 127 0.92 -7.99 27.45
C PHE A 127 1.45 -8.19 28.88
N THR A 128 0.71 -7.70 29.89
CA THR A 128 1.00 -8.02 31.29
C THR A 128 0.72 -9.50 31.59
N ARG A 129 1.53 -10.14 32.45
CA ARG A 129 1.29 -11.54 32.86
C ARG A 129 -0.12 -11.77 33.40
N SER A 130 -0.72 -10.78 34.08
CA SER A 130 -2.10 -10.87 34.56
C SER A 130 -3.14 -10.89 33.44
N ALA A 131 -2.92 -10.12 32.37
CA ALA A 131 -3.82 -10.11 31.22
C ALA A 131 -3.72 -11.41 30.41
N LEU A 132 -2.50 -11.94 30.21
CA LEU A 132 -2.25 -13.10 29.37
C LEU A 132 -2.67 -14.45 29.99
N LYS A 133 -2.95 -14.51 31.30
CA LYS A 133 -3.39 -15.73 31.99
C LYS A 133 -4.76 -16.25 31.54
N ASN A 134 -5.56 -15.44 30.84
CA ASN A 134 -6.88 -15.85 30.37
C ASN A 134 -7.03 -15.65 28.86
N GLU A 135 -7.94 -16.44 28.27
CA GLU A 135 -8.17 -16.47 26.82
C GLU A 135 -8.63 -15.12 26.27
N ALA A 136 -9.35 -14.34 27.09
CA ALA A 136 -9.80 -13.00 26.70
C ALA A 136 -8.63 -12.02 26.51
N GLY A 137 -7.61 -12.06 27.36
CA GLY A 137 -6.41 -11.25 27.23
C GLY A 137 -5.56 -11.66 26.04
N ARG A 138 -5.38 -12.98 25.82
CA ARG A 138 -4.73 -13.52 24.62
C ARG A 138 -5.42 -13.04 23.35
N THR A 139 -6.74 -13.13 23.31
CA THR A 139 -7.55 -12.66 22.17
C THR A 139 -7.32 -11.17 21.91
N LYS A 140 -7.28 -10.33 22.95
CA LYS A 140 -6.99 -8.90 22.84
C LYS A 140 -5.57 -8.63 22.33
N ALA A 141 -4.57 -9.37 22.81
CA ALA A 141 -3.18 -9.25 22.34
C ALA A 141 -3.06 -9.59 20.85
N CYS A 142 -3.63 -10.72 20.42
CA CYS A 142 -3.70 -11.09 19.00
C CYS A 142 -4.43 -10.03 18.17
N LEU A 143 -5.48 -9.40 18.70
CA LEU A 143 -6.20 -8.32 18.04
C LEU A 143 -5.30 -7.10 17.77
N ARG A 144 -4.44 -6.72 18.73
CA ARG A 144 -3.45 -5.63 18.56
C ARG A 144 -2.43 -5.97 17.48
N ILE A 145 -1.91 -7.19 17.50
CA ILE A 145 -0.97 -7.67 16.49
C ILE A 145 -1.62 -7.63 15.09
N ARG A 146 -2.89 -8.03 14.95
CA ARG A 146 -3.64 -7.86 13.68
C ARG A 146 -3.70 -6.40 13.24
N GLY A 147 -3.92 -5.47 14.16
CA GLY A 147 -3.87 -4.04 13.86
C GLY A 147 -2.51 -3.60 13.29
N ILE A 148 -1.41 -4.13 13.83
CA ILE A 148 -0.05 -3.87 13.31
C ILE A 148 0.17 -4.48 11.93
N ILE A 149 -0.32 -5.70 11.69
CA ILE A 149 -0.28 -6.32 10.36
C ILE A 149 -0.99 -5.43 9.34
N MET A 150 -2.22 -5.02 9.64
CA MET A 150 -3.00 -4.16 8.75
C MET A 150 -2.32 -2.80 8.50
N LEU A 151 -1.75 -2.20 9.55
CA LEU A 151 -1.00 -0.95 9.46
C LEU A 151 0.22 -1.09 8.53
N ALA A 152 1.04 -2.13 8.73
CA ALA A 152 2.22 -2.39 7.91
C ALA A 152 1.82 -2.63 6.45
N THR A 153 0.78 -3.42 6.19
CA THR A 153 0.30 -3.67 4.83
C THR A 153 -0.21 -2.40 4.14
N ASN A 154 -0.96 -1.54 4.84
CA ASN A 154 -1.37 -0.24 4.31
C ASN A 154 -0.16 0.65 4.00
N LEU A 155 0.88 0.63 4.83
CA LEU A 155 2.08 1.43 4.61
C LEU A 155 2.89 0.89 3.43
N ILE A 156 3.05 -0.43 3.29
CA ILE A 156 3.64 -1.07 2.11
C ILE A 156 2.91 -0.64 0.84
N PHE A 157 1.58 -0.69 0.84
CA PHE A 157 0.76 -0.27 -0.29
C PHE A 157 0.94 1.22 -0.63
N ASN A 158 1.05 2.08 0.39
CA ASN A 158 1.35 3.50 0.20
C ASN A 158 2.74 3.74 -0.42
N TYR A 159 3.72 2.90 -0.11
CA TYR A 159 5.06 3.01 -0.68
C TYR A 159 5.14 2.50 -2.13
N THR A 160 4.36 1.48 -2.49
CA THR A 160 4.47 0.84 -3.82
C THR A 160 3.43 1.29 -4.83
N THR A 161 2.20 1.58 -4.41
CA THR A 161 1.06 1.73 -5.33
C THR A 161 0.51 3.15 -5.35
N LEU A 162 0.48 3.83 -4.21
CA LEU A 162 0.01 5.21 -4.12
C LEU A 162 1.18 6.18 -4.20
N GLY A 163 0.89 7.45 -4.51
CA GLY A 163 1.89 8.51 -4.36
C GLY A 163 2.33 8.66 -2.89
N PRO A 164 3.53 9.21 -2.62
CA PRO A 164 4.03 9.35 -1.26
C PRO A 164 3.07 10.21 -0.43
N SER A 165 2.48 9.61 0.59
CA SER A 165 1.59 10.33 1.49
C SER A 165 2.38 11.25 2.44
N ASN A 166 1.69 12.18 3.11
CA ASN A 166 2.33 13.07 4.08
C ASN A 166 3.10 12.32 5.19
N VAL A 167 2.65 11.13 5.59
CA VAL A 167 3.38 10.32 6.57
C VAL A 167 4.66 9.72 5.97
N VAL A 168 4.63 9.29 4.71
CA VAL A 168 5.82 8.81 3.99
C VAL A 168 6.86 9.92 3.88
N HIS A 169 6.46 11.14 3.51
CA HIS A 169 7.36 12.29 3.49
C HIS A 169 8.02 12.55 4.85
N LYS A 170 7.27 12.41 5.95
CA LYS A 170 7.81 12.57 7.31
C LYS A 170 8.77 11.43 7.68
N ILE A 171 8.46 10.19 7.30
CA ILE A 171 9.36 9.05 7.50
C ILE A 171 10.68 9.31 6.78
N GLU A 172 10.64 9.65 5.49
CA GLU A 172 11.85 9.88 4.70
C GLU A 172 12.65 11.09 5.18
N ALA A 173 12.00 12.12 5.73
CA ALA A 173 12.69 13.26 6.34
C ALA A 173 13.42 12.88 7.65
N LEU A 174 12.85 11.99 8.47
CA LEU A 174 13.43 11.55 9.74
C LEU A 174 14.47 10.44 9.56
N ARG A 175 14.20 9.52 8.62
CA ARG A 175 14.97 8.30 8.36
C ARG A 175 15.07 8.09 6.84
N PRO A 176 15.94 8.84 6.15
CA PRO A 176 16.13 8.70 4.71
C PRO A 176 16.45 7.25 4.32
N ALA A 177 15.94 6.79 3.18
CA ALA A 177 16.31 5.49 2.62
C ALA A 177 17.83 5.31 2.53
N ARG A 178 18.35 4.18 3.03
CA ARG A 178 19.79 3.84 2.96
C ARG A 178 20.33 3.91 1.53
N ASN A 179 19.52 3.49 0.56
CA ASN A 179 19.78 3.69 -0.86
C ASN A 179 18.77 4.71 -1.41
N PRO A 180 19.20 5.94 -1.77
CA PRO A 180 18.29 6.97 -2.29
C PRO A 180 17.55 6.56 -3.56
N ARG A 181 18.09 5.61 -4.33
CA ARG A 181 17.40 5.02 -5.50
C ARG A 181 16.10 4.32 -5.13
N TRP A 182 15.97 3.85 -3.89
CA TRP A 182 14.78 3.17 -3.37
C TRP A 182 13.82 4.09 -2.63
N SER A 183 14.10 5.40 -2.61
CA SER A 183 13.18 6.36 -2.01
C SER A 183 11.80 6.29 -2.71
N PRO A 184 10.69 6.22 -1.95
CA PRO A 184 9.34 6.34 -2.52
C PRO A 184 9.05 7.74 -3.06
N ILE A 185 9.83 8.75 -2.64
CA ILE A 185 9.77 10.12 -3.16
C ILE A 185 10.55 10.14 -4.48
N LYS A 186 9.82 10.29 -5.59
CA LYS A 186 10.38 10.24 -6.96
C LYS A 186 11.49 11.28 -7.18
N GLU A 187 11.36 12.46 -6.59
CA GLU A 187 12.33 13.53 -6.72
C GLU A 187 13.69 13.12 -6.13
N VAL A 188 13.70 12.39 -5.02
CA VAL A 188 14.93 11.92 -4.36
C VAL A 188 15.61 10.85 -5.20
N SER A 189 14.85 9.85 -5.67
CA SER A 189 15.40 8.76 -6.47
C SER A 189 15.89 9.25 -7.85
N LEU A 190 15.14 10.15 -8.50
CA LEU A 190 15.55 10.76 -9.77
C LEU A 190 16.80 11.62 -9.60
N LYS A 191 16.88 12.47 -8.56
CA LYS A 191 18.10 13.27 -8.29
C LYS A 191 19.33 12.38 -8.11
N PHE A 192 19.19 11.27 -7.38
CA PHE A 192 20.29 10.33 -7.19
C PHE A 192 20.70 9.65 -8.51
N ILE A 193 19.73 9.18 -9.31
CA ILE A 193 20.01 8.56 -10.62
C ILE A 193 20.69 9.56 -11.55
N LEU A 194 20.18 10.79 -11.62
CA LEU A 194 20.73 11.84 -12.49
C LEU A 194 22.11 12.32 -12.03
N GLY A 195 22.34 12.43 -10.71
CA GLY A 195 23.64 12.82 -10.18
C GLY A 195 24.75 11.79 -10.44
N GLY A 196 24.39 10.52 -10.67
CA GLY A 196 25.34 9.46 -11.03
C GLY A 196 25.64 9.35 -12.52
N LEU A 197 24.95 10.11 -13.38
CA LEU A 197 25.16 10.08 -14.83
C LEU A 197 26.16 11.16 -15.26
N GLY A 198 27.02 10.82 -16.22
CA GLY A 198 27.87 11.82 -16.86
C GLY A 198 27.05 12.81 -17.70
N VAL A 199 27.57 14.02 -17.93
CA VAL A 199 26.89 15.08 -18.71
C VAL A 199 26.43 14.58 -20.08
N GLY A 200 27.22 13.74 -20.75
CA GLY A 200 26.88 13.14 -22.05
C GLY A 200 25.70 12.15 -21.99
N GLU A 201 25.59 11.35 -20.93
CA GLU A 201 24.47 10.42 -20.72
C GLU A 201 23.20 11.15 -20.28
N LEU A 202 23.36 12.18 -19.45
CA LEU A 202 22.28 13.08 -19.05
C LEU A 202 21.70 13.76 -20.28
N ARG A 203 22.58 14.29 -21.13
CA ARG A 203 22.23 14.87 -22.43
C ARG A 203 21.46 13.82 -23.23
N LYS A 204 22.03 12.65 -23.50
CA LYS A 204 21.35 11.60 -24.27
C LYS A 204 19.96 11.23 -23.72
N LYS A 205 19.79 11.06 -22.39
CA LYS A 205 18.47 10.72 -21.79
C LYS A 205 17.43 11.83 -21.90
N VAL A 206 17.82 13.08 -21.66
CA VAL A 206 16.91 14.23 -21.75
C VAL A 206 16.59 14.52 -23.22
N LEU A 207 17.59 14.40 -24.08
CA LEU A 207 17.53 14.76 -25.48
C LEU A 207 16.84 13.69 -26.35
N ASP A 208 17.12 12.40 -26.16
CA ASP A 208 16.47 11.32 -26.93
C ASP A 208 14.98 11.15 -26.58
N GLY A 209 14.54 11.58 -25.39
CA GLY A 209 13.13 11.51 -24.98
C GLY A 209 12.23 12.53 -25.70
N GLU A 210 12.80 13.66 -26.12
CA GLU A 210 12.09 14.70 -26.90
C GLU A 210 12.34 14.60 -28.41
N ARG A 211 13.29 13.74 -28.82
CA ARG A 211 13.61 13.49 -30.21
C ARG A 211 12.54 12.59 -30.83
N ARG A 212 11.90 13.05 -31.91
CA ARG A 212 10.98 12.20 -32.65
C ARG A 212 11.77 11.11 -33.36
N LYS A 213 11.24 9.89 -33.37
CA LYS A 213 11.88 8.73 -34.00
C LYS A 213 12.15 9.04 -35.49
N GLY A 214 13.42 9.03 -35.90
CA GLY A 214 13.85 9.32 -37.28
C GLY A 214 14.27 10.76 -37.55
N GLU A 215 14.24 11.66 -36.55
CA GLU A 215 14.73 13.03 -36.69
C GLU A 215 16.26 13.07 -36.55
N ASP A 216 16.97 13.82 -37.40
CA ASP A 216 18.42 13.99 -37.28
C ASP A 216 18.80 14.79 -36.03
N GLU A 217 19.90 14.41 -35.37
CA GLU A 217 20.30 15.03 -34.08
C GLU A 217 20.58 16.53 -34.25
N LYS A 218 21.15 16.93 -35.38
CA LYS A 218 21.50 18.31 -35.67
C LYS A 218 20.25 19.16 -35.89
N GLU A 219 19.29 18.70 -36.67
CA GLU A 219 18.02 19.41 -36.94
C GLU A 219 17.17 19.55 -35.68
N TRP A 220 17.13 18.49 -34.88
CA TRP A 220 16.39 18.47 -33.63
C TRP A 220 16.97 19.46 -32.60
N LEU A 221 18.30 19.52 -32.45
CA LEU A 221 18.99 20.50 -31.59
C LEU A 221 18.79 21.95 -32.08
N ILE A 222 18.86 22.19 -33.39
CA ILE A 222 18.60 23.51 -33.98
C ILE A 222 17.18 23.98 -33.62
N ARG A 223 16.18 23.10 -33.76
CA ARG A 223 14.79 23.43 -33.40
C ARG A 223 14.62 23.74 -31.90
N LEU A 224 15.32 23.02 -31.02
CA LEU A 224 15.26 23.26 -29.57
C LEU A 224 15.85 24.63 -29.20
N LEU A 225 16.98 24.99 -29.84
CA LEU A 225 17.63 26.29 -29.68
C LEU A 225 16.74 27.43 -30.18
N MET A 226 16.13 27.27 -31.36
CA MET A 226 15.21 28.27 -31.92
C MET A 226 13.92 28.43 -31.12
N LYS A 227 13.44 27.38 -30.45
CA LYS A 227 12.32 27.48 -29.50
C LYS A 227 12.68 28.23 -28.22
N LYS A 228 13.92 28.12 -27.75
CA LYS A 228 14.39 28.77 -26.53
C LYS A 228 14.71 30.25 -26.73
N GLU A 229 15.13 30.64 -27.93
CA GLU A 229 15.35 32.04 -28.31
C GLU A 229 14.04 32.78 -28.66
N GLY A 230 12.93 32.07 -28.84
CA GLY A 230 11.63 32.65 -29.19
C GLY A 230 10.71 33.05 -28.02
N VAL A 231 11.16 32.99 -26.75
CA VAL A 231 10.30 33.28 -25.57
C VAL A 231 10.68 34.55 -24.81
N ASP A 232 11.82 35.19 -25.10
CA ASP A 232 12.22 36.44 -24.43
C ASP A 232 12.30 37.65 -25.39
N ALA A 233 11.61 37.61 -26.53
CA ALA A 233 11.47 38.74 -27.44
C ALA A 233 9.99 38.97 -27.80
N GLY A 234 9.23 39.63 -26.92
CA GLY A 234 7.90 40.14 -27.25
C GLY A 234 6.97 40.34 -26.06
N ALA A 235 7.15 41.45 -25.35
CA ALA A 235 6.08 42.03 -24.54
C ALA A 235 4.95 42.58 -25.44
N ASP A 236 3.75 42.63 -24.87
CA ASP A 236 2.61 43.51 -25.19
C ASP A 236 1.80 43.26 -26.48
N GLY A 237 0.46 43.22 -26.30
CA GLY A 237 -0.46 43.62 -27.36
C GLY A 237 -1.68 42.71 -27.56
N ALA A 238 -2.84 43.26 -27.25
CA ALA A 238 -4.17 42.68 -27.39
C ALA A 238 -4.59 42.33 -28.84
N ALA A 239 -5.48 41.33 -28.92
CA ALA A 239 -6.67 41.20 -29.78
C ALA A 239 -6.59 41.44 -31.31
N ALA A 240 -6.92 40.38 -32.09
CA ALA A 240 -7.85 40.35 -33.24
C ALA A 240 -7.75 38.97 -33.92
N GLY A 241 -8.82 38.18 -34.05
CA GLY A 241 -9.70 38.18 -35.22
C GLY A 241 -9.20 37.15 -36.26
N GLU A 242 -9.60 35.89 -36.20
CA GLU A 242 -10.77 35.29 -36.90
C GLU A 242 -10.63 35.21 -38.45
N VAL A 243 -10.95 34.03 -38.98
CA VAL A 243 -11.12 33.62 -40.41
C VAL A 243 -9.82 33.17 -41.09
N GLU A 244 -9.58 31.89 -41.40
CA GLU A 244 -10.37 31.05 -42.32
C GLU A 244 -10.59 29.60 -41.87
N ARG A 245 -11.87 29.22 -41.90
CA ARG A 245 -12.40 27.87 -42.09
C ARG A 245 -12.05 27.36 -43.50
N LYS A 246 -11.70 26.08 -43.63
CA LYS A 246 -12.35 25.06 -44.50
C LYS A 246 -11.39 23.90 -44.82
N LYS A 247 -11.54 22.78 -44.10
CA LYS A 247 -11.54 21.40 -44.63
C LYS A 247 -11.59 20.42 -43.47
N GLY A 248 -12.63 19.58 -43.43
CA GLY A 248 -12.66 18.41 -42.54
C GLY A 248 -13.91 18.23 -41.67
N MET A 249 -15.06 18.81 -42.02
CA MET A 249 -16.35 18.38 -41.48
C MET A 249 -17.15 17.72 -42.61
N ASP A 250 -16.90 16.43 -42.87
CA ASP A 250 -17.77 15.62 -43.74
C ASP A 250 -17.66 14.09 -43.53
N LYS A 251 -17.03 13.61 -42.45
CA LYS A 251 -16.94 12.15 -42.19
C LYS A 251 -17.69 11.62 -40.96
N ASP A 252 -18.07 12.48 -40.01
CA ASP A 252 -18.70 12.00 -38.76
C ASP A 252 -20.23 12.02 -38.76
N ARG A 253 -20.86 12.46 -39.86
CA ARG A 253 -22.33 12.49 -40.00
C ARG A 253 -22.93 11.19 -40.56
N GLU A 254 -22.10 10.22 -40.97
CA GLU A 254 -22.55 8.97 -41.59
C GLU A 254 -22.51 7.74 -40.66
N MET A 255 -21.87 7.81 -39.49
CA MET A 255 -21.81 6.68 -38.53
C MET A 255 -22.89 6.67 -37.45
N MET A 256 -23.69 7.74 -37.28
CA MET A 256 -24.77 7.79 -36.26
C MET A 256 -26.14 7.31 -36.75
N LYS A 257 -26.21 6.47 -37.79
CA LYS A 257 -27.48 5.91 -38.32
C LYS A 257 -27.66 4.39 -38.13
N LYS A 258 -26.83 3.70 -37.34
CA LYS A 258 -26.91 2.22 -37.22
C LYS A 258 -27.24 1.59 -35.86
N GLU A 259 -27.51 2.34 -34.79
CA GLU A 259 -27.95 1.72 -33.52
C GLU A 259 -29.16 2.44 -32.88
N LYS A 260 -30.24 2.58 -33.65
CA LYS A 260 -31.58 2.78 -33.07
C LYS A 260 -32.52 1.71 -33.61
N GLY A 261 -32.69 0.64 -32.84
CA GLY A 261 -33.69 -0.37 -33.10
C GLY A 261 -33.64 -1.51 -32.08
N PHE A 262 -34.19 -1.30 -30.88
CA PHE A 262 -35.17 -2.21 -30.22
C PHE A 262 -35.50 -1.69 -28.80
N VAL A 263 -36.66 -1.03 -28.66
CA VAL A 263 -37.89 -1.50 -27.96
C VAL A 263 -37.82 -1.38 -26.42
N THR A 264 -38.57 -0.38 -25.95
CA THR A 264 -39.15 -0.22 -24.61
C THR A 264 -40.64 -0.56 -24.63
N GLU A 265 -41.12 -1.32 -23.65
CA GLU A 265 -42.49 -1.38 -23.08
C GLU A 265 -42.35 -2.28 -21.83
N VAL A 266 -42.51 -1.88 -20.55
CA VAL A 266 -43.53 -1.14 -19.77
C VAL A 266 -44.89 -1.84 -19.69
N ASN A 267 -45.14 -2.58 -18.60
CA ASN A 267 -46.28 -2.43 -17.66
C ASN A 267 -46.28 -3.59 -16.64
N ASN A 268 -46.11 -3.33 -15.34
CA ASN A 268 -47.11 -2.96 -14.31
C ASN A 268 -47.85 -4.17 -13.69
N GLY A 269 -47.87 -4.26 -12.36
CA GLY A 269 -48.82 -5.11 -11.63
C GLY A 269 -48.43 -5.55 -10.21
N THR A 270 -48.67 -4.66 -9.24
CA THR A 270 -49.14 -4.89 -7.84
C THR A 270 -49.45 -6.30 -7.33
N GLY A 271 -49.12 -6.59 -6.05
CA GLY A 271 -49.91 -7.54 -5.24
C GLY A 271 -49.22 -8.24 -4.04
N THR A 272 -49.36 -7.63 -2.87
CA THR A 272 -49.61 -8.21 -1.52
C THR A 272 -49.36 -9.71 -1.17
N SER A 273 -48.71 -9.90 -0.02
CA SER A 273 -49.14 -10.71 1.15
C SER A 273 -48.39 -12.01 1.51
N THR A 274 -48.35 -12.21 2.84
CA THR A 274 -48.21 -13.44 3.63
C THR A 274 -46.85 -14.11 3.74
N GLY A 275 -46.40 -14.22 4.98
CA GLY A 275 -45.19 -14.93 5.38
C GLY A 275 -45.39 -16.43 5.55
N VAL A 276 -44.27 -17.14 5.67
CA VAL A 276 -44.21 -18.51 6.18
C VAL A 276 -42.89 -18.68 6.95
N LYS A 277 -43.02 -19.07 8.21
CA LYS A 277 -41.99 -19.66 9.07
C LYS A 277 -41.28 -20.82 8.35
N ARG A 278 -39.95 -20.92 8.47
CA ARG A 278 -39.27 -22.21 8.57
C ARG A 278 -38.27 -22.21 9.71
N VAL A 279 -38.71 -22.87 10.77
CA VAL A 279 -37.88 -23.63 11.72
C VAL A 279 -37.18 -24.74 10.93
N ARG A 280 -35.88 -24.95 11.17
CA ARG A 280 -35.26 -26.27 11.08
C ARG A 280 -34.10 -26.35 12.05
N ASP A 281 -34.34 -27.10 13.11
CA ASP A 281 -33.37 -27.83 13.90
C ASP A 281 -32.67 -28.89 13.03
N SER A 282 -31.39 -29.16 13.33
CA SER A 282 -30.71 -30.47 13.24
C SER A 282 -29.25 -30.22 13.60
N GLU A 283 -28.87 -30.44 14.86
CA GLU A 283 -28.34 -31.70 15.39
C GLU A 283 -26.83 -31.87 15.14
N GLU A 284 -26.15 -31.94 16.28
CA GLU A 284 -24.79 -32.41 16.50
C GLU A 284 -24.50 -33.73 15.79
N THR A 285 -23.28 -33.87 15.28
CA THR A 285 -22.64 -35.19 15.26
C THR A 285 -21.16 -35.02 15.58
N VAL A 286 -20.81 -35.44 16.80
CA VAL A 286 -19.45 -35.56 17.31
C VAL A 286 -18.84 -36.81 16.70
N ALA A 287 -17.78 -36.67 15.91
CA ALA A 287 -16.94 -37.78 15.49
C ALA A 287 -15.71 -37.86 16.42
N VAL A 288 -15.78 -38.77 17.38
CA VAL A 288 -14.63 -39.22 18.18
C VAL A 288 -13.81 -40.19 17.34
N VAL A 289 -12.61 -39.79 16.91
CA VAL A 289 -11.63 -40.73 16.32
C VAL A 289 -10.66 -41.17 17.42
N VAL A 290 -10.88 -42.39 17.89
CA VAL A 290 -9.97 -43.12 18.77
C VAL A 290 -8.82 -43.68 17.93
N ALA A 291 -7.62 -43.11 18.06
CA ALA A 291 -6.40 -43.70 17.51
C ALA A 291 -5.83 -44.73 18.51
N LYS A 292 -5.94 -46.01 18.16
CA LYS A 292 -5.29 -47.13 18.86
C LYS A 292 -3.77 -47.06 18.65
N LYS A 293 -3.03 -47.12 19.76
CA LYS A 293 -1.60 -47.46 19.83
C LYS A 293 -1.40 -48.91 19.39
N THR A 294 -0.59 -49.13 18.37
CA THR A 294 0.00 -50.46 18.08
C THR A 294 1.45 -50.41 18.55
N LYS A 295 1.77 -51.28 19.52
CA LYS A 295 3.12 -51.53 20.03
C LYS A 295 3.63 -52.75 19.27
N VAL A 296 4.74 -52.61 18.54
CA VAL A 296 5.47 -53.75 17.96
C VAL A 296 6.81 -53.81 18.69
N GLY A 297 7.15 -55.01 19.15
CA GLY A 297 8.41 -55.32 19.84
C GLY A 297 9.59 -55.43 18.90
#